data_AF-A0ABC9QIB6-F1
#
_entry.id   AF-A0ABC9QIB6-F1
#
_cell.length_a   1.000
_cell.length_b   1.000
_cell.length_c   1.000
_cell.angle_alpha   90.00
_cell.angle_beta   90.00
_cell.angle_gamma   90.00
#
_symmetry.space_group_name_H-M   'P 1'
#
loop_
_entity.id
_entity.type
_entity.pdbx_description
1 polymer ?
#
loop_
_entity_poly.entity_id
_entity_poly.type
_entity_poly.pdbx_seq_one_letter_code
_entity_poly.pdbx_strand_id
1 'polypeptide(L)'
;KFFQNKENLKQSIIALECATHPNVARSLNAENCMIVLRNKALYQRFNLNDFGYIDTGTHVSHFSYALALALGFKNIIMIGQDLAFDEEGN
;
A
#
# COMPACT_ATOMS: atom_id res chain seq x y z
N LYS A 1 15.71 -8.86 9.41
CA LYS A 1 15.23 -7.45 9.35
C LYS A 1 14.35 -7.33 8.10
N PHE A 2 13.17 -6.70 8.17
CA PHE A 2 12.15 -6.73 7.10
C PHE A 2 12.53 -5.98 5.80
N PHE A 3 13.59 -5.14 5.82
CA PHE A 3 14.08 -4.39 4.65
C PHE A 3 15.61 -4.44 4.57
N GLN A 4 16.15 -5.55 4.05
CA GLN A 4 17.61 -5.74 3.95
C GLN A 4 18.21 -5.21 2.63
N ASN A 5 17.42 -5.10 1.55
CA ASN A 5 17.89 -4.70 0.22
C ASN A 5 17.27 -3.38 -0.25
N LYS A 6 17.66 -2.27 0.38
CA LYS A 6 17.12 -0.94 0.08
C LYS A 6 17.67 -0.31 -1.20
N GLU A 7 18.77 -0.81 -1.74
CA GLU A 7 19.39 -0.23 -2.94
C GLU A 7 18.44 -0.19 -4.15
N ASN A 8 17.56 -1.19 -4.25
CA ASN A 8 16.55 -1.29 -5.30
C ASN A 8 15.36 -0.33 -5.10
N LEU A 9 15.25 0.34 -3.94
CA LEU A 9 14.14 1.25 -3.63
C LEU A 9 14.38 2.67 -4.14
N LYS A 10 15.60 3.03 -4.55
CA LYS A 10 15.97 4.41 -4.93
C LYS A 10 15.14 5.00 -6.08
N GLN A 11 14.56 4.16 -6.93
CA GLN A 11 13.71 4.57 -8.06
C GLN A 11 12.21 4.35 -7.80
N SER A 12 11.84 3.84 -6.63
CA SER A 12 10.47 3.49 -6.28
C SER A 12 9.86 4.50 -5.31
N ILE A 13 8.53 4.63 -5.35
CA ILE A 13 7.77 5.30 -4.30
C ILE A 13 7.19 4.23 -3.39
N ILE A 14 7.44 4.34 -2.09
CA ILE A 14 6.92 3.42 -1.09
C ILE A 14 5.60 3.98 -0.55
N ALA A 15 4.50 3.31 -0.86
CA ALA A 15 3.18 3.67 -0.33
C ALA A 15 2.93 3.00 1.02
N LEU A 16 2.80 3.82 2.06
CA LEU A 16 2.52 3.38 3.43
C LEU A 16 1.07 3.68 3.78
N GLU A 17 0.29 2.66 4.15
CA GLU A 17 -1.04 2.90 4.71
C GLU A 17 -0.92 3.60 6.07
N CYS A 18 -1.86 4.48 6.40
CA CYS A 18 -1.77 5.37 7.56
C CYS A 18 -1.68 4.69 8.93
N ALA A 19 -2.03 3.40 9.05
CA ALA A 19 -1.86 2.58 10.24
C ALA A 19 -0.59 1.71 10.21
N THR A 20 0.30 1.91 9.23
CA THR A 20 1.63 1.27 9.19
C THR A 20 2.38 1.53 10.49
N HIS A 21 2.95 0.48 11.07
CA HIS A 21 3.65 0.58 12.36
C HIS A 21 4.80 1.62 12.30
N PRO A 22 4.93 2.54 13.29
CA PRO A 22 5.91 3.63 13.26
C PRO A 22 7.36 3.18 13.07
N ASN A 23 7.74 2.00 13.58
CA ASN A 23 9.09 1.46 13.37
C ASN A 23 9.40 1.18 11.90
N VAL A 24 8.40 0.78 11.09
CA VAL A 24 8.57 0.59 9.65
C VAL A 24 8.76 1.94 8.98
N ALA A 25 7.89 2.91 9.26
CA ALA A 25 8.02 4.28 8.75
C ALA A 25 9.39 4.90 9.11
N ARG A 26 9.84 4.76 10.36
CA ARG A 26 11.16 5.22 10.81
C ARG A 26 12.29 4.52 10.07
N SER A 27 12.15 3.23 9.78
CA SER A 27 13.16 2.48 9.02
C SER A 27 13.27 2.91 7.57
N LEU A 28 12.27 3.61 7.02
CA LEU A 28 12.20 4.06 5.62
C LEU A 28 12.27 5.59 5.49
N ASN A 29 12.66 6.31 6.55
CA ASN A 29 12.63 7.77 6.60
C ASN A 29 13.52 8.49 5.57
N ALA A 30 14.54 7.81 5.04
CA ALA A 30 15.44 8.31 4.02
C ALA A 30 14.99 7.95 2.59
N GLU A 31 13.91 7.18 2.44
CA GLU A 31 13.38 6.71 1.16
C GLU A 31 12.23 7.60 0.69
N ASN A 32 11.91 7.54 -0.62
CA ASN A 32 10.78 8.26 -1.18
C ASN A 32 9.46 7.57 -0.77
N CYS A 33 8.75 8.16 0.18
CA CYS A 33 7.55 7.58 0.77
C CYS A 33 6.32 8.47 0.54
N MET A 34 5.18 7.83 0.32
CA MET A 34 3.86 8.46 0.38
C MET A 34 3.02 7.82 1.47
N ILE A 35 2.14 8.60 2.11
CA ILE A 35 1.17 8.09 3.08
C ILE A 35 -0.19 8.00 2.40
N VAL A 36 -0.86 6.86 2.53
CA VAL A 36 -2.22 6.65 2.04
C VAL A 36 -3.19 6.67 3.20
N LEU A 37 -4.15 7.60 3.14
CA LEU A 37 -5.26 7.67 4.08
C LEU A 37 -6.30 6.62 3.73
N ARG A 38 -6.69 5.83 4.73
CA ARG A 38 -7.71 4.79 4.56
C ARG A 38 -9.11 5.39 4.52
N ASN A 39 -9.93 4.91 3.59
CA ASN A 39 -11.34 5.25 3.50
C ASN A 39 -12.15 4.63 4.66
N LYS A 40 -12.05 5.22 5.85
CA LYS A 40 -12.88 4.93 7.02
C LYS A 40 -13.27 6.21 7.73
N ALA A 41 -14.45 6.21 8.35
CA ALA A 41 -14.97 7.35 9.11
C ALA A 41 -13.99 7.89 10.16
N LEU A 42 -13.20 7.01 10.80
CA LEU A 42 -12.17 7.43 11.75
C LEU A 42 -11.14 8.39 11.12
N TYR A 43 -10.66 8.11 9.92
CA TYR A 43 -9.63 8.92 9.26
C TYR A 43 -10.22 10.14 8.54
N GLN A 44 -11.47 10.04 8.07
CA GLN A 44 -12.18 11.18 7.47
C GLN A 44 -12.46 12.29 8.48
N ARG A 45 -12.58 11.97 9.78
CA ARG A 45 -12.72 12.97 10.85
C ARG A 45 -11.53 13.93 10.96
N PHE A 46 -10.35 13.58 10.45
CA PHE A 46 -9.21 14.49 10.39
C PHE A 46 -9.34 15.55 9.28
N ASN A 47 -10.37 15.46 8.44
CA ASN A 47 -10.70 16.45 7.41
C ASN A 47 -9.55 16.75 6.44
N LEU A 48 -8.78 15.72 6.09
CA LEU A 48 -7.67 15.77 5.14
C LEU A 48 -8.15 15.52 3.70
N ASN A 49 -9.30 16.11 3.35
CA ASN A 49 -10.04 15.78 2.12
C ASN A 49 -9.25 16.09 0.85
N ASP A 50 -8.34 17.07 0.90
CA ASP A 50 -7.49 17.47 -0.23
C ASP A 50 -6.53 16.35 -0.68
N PHE A 51 -6.21 15.40 0.21
CA PHE A 51 -5.34 14.26 -0.10
C PHE A 51 -6.10 13.02 -0.58
N GLY A 52 -7.43 13.02 -0.43
CA GLY A 52 -8.28 11.88 -0.75
C GLY A 52 -8.11 10.69 0.21
N TYR A 53 -8.93 9.67 -0.01
CA TYR A 53 -8.97 8.45 0.78
C TYR A 53 -9.10 7.24 -0.13
N ILE A 54 -8.33 6.18 0.13
CA ILE A 54 -8.33 4.95 -0.67
C ILE A 54 -8.86 3.79 0.18
N ASP A 55 -9.65 2.91 -0.44
CA ASP A 55 -10.00 1.64 0.19
C ASP A 55 -8.80 0.69 0.15
N THR A 56 -8.14 0.55 1.29
CA THR A 56 -6.92 -0.26 1.42
C THR A 56 -7.20 -1.75 1.68
N GLY A 57 -8.46 -2.16 1.86
CA GLY A 57 -8.83 -3.57 2.03
C GLY A 57 -8.17 -4.27 3.24
N THR A 58 -8.05 -5.60 3.15
CA THR A 58 -7.39 -6.47 4.15
C THR A 58 -6.05 -7.04 3.69
N HIS A 59 -5.80 -7.05 2.38
CA HIS A 59 -4.58 -7.59 1.78
C HIS A 59 -3.92 -6.56 0.85
N VAL A 60 -2.60 -6.65 0.69
CA VAL A 60 -1.81 -5.69 -0.10
C VAL A 60 -2.26 -5.61 -1.56
N SER A 61 -2.74 -6.73 -2.13
CA SER A 61 -3.20 -6.77 -3.50
C SER A 61 -4.47 -5.96 -3.75
N HIS A 62 -5.43 -5.99 -2.81
CA HIS A 62 -6.61 -5.13 -2.86
C HIS A 62 -6.19 -3.66 -2.88
N PHE A 63 -5.29 -3.28 -1.97
CA PHE A 63 -4.77 -1.92 -1.92
C PHE A 63 -4.09 -1.51 -3.23
N SER A 64 -3.21 -2.35 -3.79
CA SER A 64 -2.54 -2.08 -5.06
C SER A 64 -3.53 -1.87 -6.21
N TYR A 65 -4.56 -2.71 -6.29
CA TYR A 65 -5.61 -2.58 -7.30
C TYR A 65 -6.43 -1.29 -7.12
N ALA A 66 -6.88 -1.00 -5.90
CA ALA A 66 -7.64 0.20 -5.58
C ALA A 66 -6.83 1.48 -5.86
N LEU A 67 -5.54 1.49 -5.54
CA LEU A 67 -4.63 2.58 -5.86
C LEU A 67 -4.48 2.76 -7.38
N ALA A 68 -4.30 1.69 -8.13
CA ALA A 68 -4.19 1.75 -9.58
C ALA A 68 -5.47 2.31 -10.25
N LEU A 69 -6.64 1.92 -9.75
CA LEU A 69 -7.91 2.51 -10.19
C LEU A 69 -8.00 4.00 -9.88
N ALA A 70 -7.63 4.41 -8.65
CA ALA A 70 -7.66 5.81 -8.24
C ALA A 70 -6.70 6.69 -9.07
N LEU A 71 -5.59 6.12 -9.54
CA LEU A 71 -4.64 6.78 -10.45
C LEU A 71 -5.10 6.81 -11.91
N GLY A 72 -6.25 6.20 -12.24
CA GLY A 72 -6.85 6.25 -13.58
C GLY A 72 -6.27 5.24 -14.57
N PHE A 73 -5.56 4.21 -14.10
CA PHE A 73 -5.08 3.15 -14.98
C PHE A 73 -6.26 2.34 -15.54
N LYS A 74 -6.32 2.21 -16.87
CA LYS A 74 -7.39 1.47 -17.57
C LYS A 74 -7.08 -0.01 -17.76
N ASN A 75 -5.79 -0.34 -17.83
CA ASN A 75 -5.32 -1.72 -17.99
C ASN A 75 -4.44 -2.03 -16.78
N ILE A 76 -4.85 -2.99 -15.96
CA ILE A 76 -4.15 -3.39 -14.74
C ILE A 76 -3.86 -4.88 -14.86
N ILE A 77 -2.59 -5.25 -14.81
CA ILE A 77 -2.13 -6.64 -14.80
C ILE A 77 -1.63 -6.95 -13.39
N MET A 78 -2.30 -7.87 -12.71
CA MET A 78 -1.87 -8.36 -11.40
C MET A 78 -1.11 -9.68 -11.60
N ILE A 79 0.09 -9.78 -11.01
CA ILE A 79 0.93 -10.98 -11.05
C ILE A 79 1.23 -11.46 -9.63
N GLY A 80 1.45 -12.77 -9.46
CA GLY A 80 1.76 -13.37 -8.15
C GLY A 80 0.63 -13.24 -7.13
N GLN A 81 -0.62 -13.23 -7.60
CA GLN A 81 -1.80 -13.33 -6.75
C GLN A 81 -2.07 -14.80 -6.43
N ASP A 82 -1.13 -15.45 -5.76
CA ASP A 82 -1.36 -16.80 -5.24
C ASP A 82 -2.05 -16.66 -3.89
N LEU A 83 -3.35 -16.96 -3.88
CA LEU A 83 -4.01 -17.43 -2.67
C LEU A 83 -3.39 -18.80 -2.45
N ALA A 84 -2.40 -18.90 -1.56
CA ALA A 84 -1.60 -20.11 -1.37
C ALA A 84 -2.52 -21.29 -1.06
N PHE A 85 -2.87 -22.04 -2.10
CA PHE A 85 -3.48 -23.33 -1.99
C PHE A 85 -2.36 -24.35 -1.79
N ASP A 86 -2.58 -25.34 -0.93
CA ASP A 86 -1.67 -26.48 -0.82
C ASP A 86 -1.59 -27.30 -2.12
N GLU A 87 -0.79 -28.37 -2.14
CA GLU A 87 -0.69 -29.26 -3.32
C GLU A 87 -2.06 -29.85 -3.77
N GLU A 88 -3.07 -29.84 -2.88
CA GLU A 88 -4.42 -30.32 -3.15
C GLU A 88 -5.41 -29.21 -3.56
N GLY A 89 -5.01 -27.94 -3.54
CA GLY A 89 -5.88 -26.85 -3.95
C GLY A 89 -6.76 -26.27 -2.83
N ASN A 90 -6.45 -26.50 -1.54
CA ASN A 90 -7.19 -25.96 -0.39
C ASN A 90 -6.50 -24.79 0.31
#